data_AF-A0A357ELP4-F1
#
_entry.id   AF-A0A357ELP4-F1
#
_cell.length_a   1.000
_cell.length_b   1.000
_cell.length_c   1.000
_cell.angle_alpha   90.00
_cell.angle_beta   90.00
_cell.angle_gamma   90.00
#
_symmetry.space_group_name_H-M   'P 1'
#
loop_
_entity.id
_entity.type
_entity.pdbx_description
1 polymer ?
#
loop_
_entity_poly.entity_id
_entity_poly.type
_entity_poly.pdbx_seq_one_letter_code
_entity_poly.pdbx_strand_id
1 'polypeptide(L)'
;MSCVMRGRIELHGGSLPESSSSKRLHRRVTAGVLILAGWLWPSVAFTQDLMIPGQRALTDVEEIELVYAGSQPIPKIIVRGRQTANSFVLSSHRPSDDRLDLSTQAGAWQPMATCQASEVRLISPLHLRIDRQGTAPCGAVWSLQTTNKSLDTLSFRTLLVRGTTSSPVKMELVDAQRAHSVAERLIGHFSLEVPLASLARQVDLRQLTQIRLVTETDVDLVIDELAFSTPTSDSPPTPSMGFWYWDYRSAIQDPESMVMACRKQHCRRILLQLPDVHDSDDIWNAYAQLFAVTKSSDIELYALDGAPDMIDHATPLILKLDRLLGLMGIQKLPGVQLDIEPYLLDGFPEDNTIFDRYLDTIDRVKSALRGRAKLSVVIPFWFSSTIHRQRPLAFSVMDRVDEVAVMSYRTDADEVMAISDDILRYGALANVPVWLALETTSLLLERHVILKREYRTALADGVL
;
A
#
# COMPACT_ATOMS: atom_id res chain seq x y z
N MET A 1 -15.91 28.73 -21.76
CA MET A 1 -17.32 28.69 -21.28
C MET A 1 -17.32 28.03 -19.93
N SER A 2 -17.42 28.81 -18.84
CA SER A 2 -17.59 28.26 -17.50
C SER A 2 -19.04 27.81 -17.34
N CYS A 3 -19.26 26.51 -17.18
CA CYS A 3 -20.56 25.99 -16.79
C CYS A 3 -20.71 26.22 -15.28
N VAL A 4 -21.67 27.04 -14.88
CA VAL A 4 -22.05 27.22 -13.46
C VAL A 4 -23.14 26.19 -13.20
N MET A 5 -22.85 25.16 -12.43
CA MET A 5 -23.84 24.18 -11.97
C MET A 5 -24.26 24.50 -10.53
N ARG A 6 -25.57 24.41 -10.27
CA ARG A 6 -26.20 24.64 -8.97
C ARG A 6 -26.85 23.33 -8.52
N GLY A 7 -26.24 22.64 -7.56
CA GLY A 7 -26.79 21.45 -6.90
C GLY A 7 -27.19 21.77 -5.47
N ARG A 8 -28.33 21.25 -5.00
CA ARG A 8 -28.88 21.48 -3.65
C ARG A 8 -28.58 20.28 -2.76
N ILE A 9 -27.82 20.50 -1.69
CA ILE A 9 -27.55 19.49 -0.66
C ILE A 9 -28.24 19.92 0.63
N GLU A 10 -29.15 19.12 1.15
CA GLU A 10 -29.78 19.33 2.46
C GLU A 10 -29.09 18.44 3.50
N LEU A 11 -28.45 19.05 4.50
CA LEU A 11 -27.82 18.34 5.61
C LEU A 11 -28.67 18.50 6.87
N HIS A 12 -29.08 17.38 7.47
CA HIS A 12 -29.71 17.37 8.78
C HIS A 12 -28.66 17.26 9.88
N GLY A 13 -28.50 18.33 10.67
CA GLY A 13 -27.60 18.35 11.83
C GLY A 13 -28.14 17.50 12.97
N GLY A 14 -27.44 16.40 13.28
CA GLY A 14 -27.62 15.67 14.54
C GLY A 14 -26.95 16.43 15.70
N SER A 15 -27.62 16.49 16.84
CA SER A 15 -27.14 17.12 18.07
C SER A 15 -25.88 16.44 18.62
N LEU A 16 -24.90 17.25 19.03
CA LEU A 16 -23.72 16.81 19.80
C LEU A 16 -24.16 16.20 21.15
N PRO A 17 -23.49 15.15 21.66
CA PRO A 17 -23.77 14.66 23.00
C PRO A 17 -23.13 15.59 24.05
N GLU A 18 -23.97 16.28 24.82
CA GLU A 18 -23.57 17.01 26.02
C GLU A 18 -23.07 16.04 27.10
N SER A 19 -21.82 16.19 27.52
CA SER A 19 -21.28 15.51 28.71
C SER A 19 -21.82 16.18 29.97
N SER A 20 -22.80 15.55 30.63
CA SER A 20 -23.26 16.02 31.95
C SER A 20 -22.29 15.60 33.06
N SER A 21 -21.78 16.57 33.81
CA SER A 21 -21.18 16.34 35.13
C SER A 21 -22.07 16.99 36.19
N SER A 22 -22.54 16.17 37.12
CA SER A 22 -23.41 16.56 38.23
C SER A 22 -22.58 16.81 39.48
N LYS A 23 -22.75 17.98 40.11
CA LYS A 23 -22.78 18.11 41.58
C LYS A 23 -23.47 19.40 42.02
N ARG A 24 -24.29 19.23 43.05
CA ARG A 24 -25.33 20.10 43.61
C ARG A 24 -24.76 21.26 44.43
N LEU A 25 -25.45 22.40 44.48
CA LEU A 25 -25.72 23.10 45.74
C LEU A 25 -26.95 24.03 45.67
N HIS A 26 -27.68 24.09 46.78
CA HIS A 26 -28.98 24.73 47.00
C HIS A 26 -29.03 26.26 46.89
N ARG A 27 -30.16 26.81 46.41
CA ARG A 27 -31.00 27.75 47.18
C ARG A 27 -32.39 27.93 46.56
N ARG A 28 -33.40 27.96 47.45
CA ARG A 28 -34.82 28.29 47.19
C ARG A 28 -34.94 29.75 46.74
N VAL A 29 -35.96 30.07 45.92
CA VAL A 29 -36.97 31.13 46.18
C VAL A 29 -37.99 31.23 45.01
N THR A 30 -39.27 31.14 45.41
CA THR A 30 -40.55 31.55 44.80
C THR A 30 -40.93 31.27 43.33
N ALA A 31 -42.10 30.64 43.26
CA ALA A 31 -43.00 30.48 42.13
C ALA A 31 -43.25 31.76 41.30
N GLY A 32 -43.10 31.59 39.99
CA GLY A 32 -43.75 32.40 38.95
C GLY A 32 -44.13 31.45 37.83
N VAL A 33 -45.43 31.24 37.61
CA VAL A 33 -45.96 30.48 36.47
C VAL A 33 -45.62 31.27 35.21
N LEU A 34 -44.62 30.80 34.46
CA LEU A 34 -44.34 31.25 33.10
C LEU A 34 -44.46 30.04 32.19
N ILE A 35 -45.41 30.16 31.27
CA ILE A 35 -45.78 29.19 30.25
C ILE A 35 -44.53 28.84 29.43
N LEU A 36 -44.12 27.58 29.49
CA LEU A 36 -43.11 26.96 28.62
C LEU A 36 -43.66 26.91 27.17
N ALA A 37 -43.49 28.00 26.44
CA ALA A 37 -43.48 27.93 24.98
C ALA A 37 -42.11 27.34 24.58
N GLY A 38 -42.11 26.06 24.24
CA GLY A 38 -40.92 25.36 23.77
C GLY A 38 -40.30 26.11 22.60
N TRP A 39 -39.07 26.59 22.80
CA TRP A 39 -38.19 27.01 21.72
C TRP A 39 -37.73 25.75 20.99
N LEU A 40 -38.61 25.22 20.12
CA LEU A 40 -38.20 24.44 18.96
C LEU A 40 -37.50 25.43 18.03
N TRP A 41 -36.20 25.66 18.26
CA TRP A 41 -35.38 26.23 17.21
C TRP A 41 -35.37 25.22 16.07
N PRO A 42 -35.91 25.55 14.89
CA PRO A 42 -35.74 24.68 13.74
C PRO A 42 -34.24 24.54 13.52
N SER A 43 -33.77 23.30 13.39
CA SER A 43 -32.42 23.04 12.87
C SER A 43 -32.28 23.82 11.58
N VAL A 44 -31.51 24.91 11.61
CA VAL A 44 -31.32 25.75 10.43
C VAL A 44 -30.51 24.89 9.46
N ALA A 45 -31.19 24.35 8.46
CA ALA A 45 -30.55 23.66 7.36
C ALA A 45 -29.76 24.71 6.58
N PHE A 46 -28.44 24.70 6.72
CA PHE A 46 -27.58 25.55 5.90
C PHE A 46 -27.47 24.92 4.52
N THR A 47 -27.93 25.65 3.51
CA THR A 47 -27.69 25.30 2.10
C THR A 47 -26.35 25.88 1.70
N GLN A 48 -25.45 25.04 1.20
CA GLN A 48 -24.15 25.47 0.70
C GLN A 48 -24.04 25.10 -0.78
N ASP A 49 -23.92 26.12 -1.63
CA ASP A 49 -23.61 25.92 -3.05
C ASP A 49 -22.11 25.63 -3.17
N LEU A 50 -21.77 24.46 -3.69
CA LEU A 50 -20.39 24.02 -3.88
C LEU A 50 -20.08 23.89 -5.37
N MET A 51 -19.02 24.57 -5.81
CA MET A 51 -18.54 24.47 -7.19
C MET A 51 -17.73 23.20 -7.37
N ILE A 52 -18.23 22.27 -8.18
CA ILE A 52 -17.50 21.05 -8.54
C ILE A 52 -16.39 21.40 -9.56
N PRO A 53 -15.10 21.16 -9.24
CA PRO A 53 -14.01 21.41 -10.17
C PRO A 53 -13.96 20.34 -11.28
N GLY A 54 -13.77 20.76 -12.55
CA GLY A 54 -13.53 19.88 -13.70
C GLY A 54 -14.57 19.97 -14.83
N GLN A 55 -14.19 19.57 -16.06
CA GLN A 55 -15.05 19.55 -17.26
C GLN A 55 -15.72 18.19 -17.52
N ARG A 56 -15.96 17.38 -16.49
CA ARG A 56 -16.58 16.04 -16.69
C ARG A 56 -18.08 16.17 -16.89
N ALA A 57 -18.64 15.36 -17.81
CA ALA A 57 -20.08 15.25 -17.95
C ALA A 57 -20.68 14.69 -16.65
N LEU A 58 -21.82 15.24 -16.21
CA LEU A 58 -22.52 14.81 -14.98
C LEU A 58 -22.84 13.32 -14.95
N THR A 59 -22.95 12.66 -16.11
CA THR A 59 -23.20 11.23 -16.24
C THR A 59 -22.06 10.37 -15.71
N ASP A 60 -20.87 10.92 -15.60
CA ASP A 60 -19.65 10.14 -15.36
C ASP A 60 -19.24 10.15 -13.88
N VAL A 61 -19.87 11.00 -13.05
CA VAL A 61 -19.58 11.14 -11.61
C VAL A 61 -20.35 10.09 -10.79
N GLU A 62 -19.65 9.21 -10.07
CA GLU A 62 -20.28 8.23 -9.16
C GLU A 62 -20.20 8.67 -7.70
N GLU A 63 -19.18 9.43 -7.34
CA GLU A 63 -18.92 9.82 -5.96
C GLU A 63 -18.35 11.23 -5.88
N ILE A 64 -18.87 12.02 -4.93
CA ILE A 64 -18.32 13.31 -4.55
C ILE A 64 -17.94 13.19 -3.08
N GLU A 65 -16.66 13.39 -2.78
CA GLU A 65 -16.14 13.41 -1.42
C GLU A 65 -15.85 14.85 -1.02
N LEU A 66 -16.47 15.28 0.08
CA LEU A 66 -16.26 16.61 0.68
C LEU A 66 -15.39 16.42 1.93
N VAL A 67 -14.18 16.98 1.90
CA VAL A 67 -13.24 16.90 3.02
C VAL A 67 -13.21 18.23 3.73
N TYR A 68 -13.72 18.26 4.96
CA TYR A 68 -13.64 19.42 5.85
C TYR A 68 -12.48 19.23 6.81
N ALA A 69 -11.46 20.09 6.74
CA ALA A 69 -10.33 20.05 7.67
C ALA A 69 -10.52 21.06 8.81
N GLY A 70 -10.55 20.59 10.06
CA GLY A 70 -10.71 21.42 11.24
C GLY A 70 -12.04 22.17 11.25
N SER A 71 -12.00 23.48 11.49
CA SER A 71 -13.18 24.36 11.47
C SER A 71 -13.41 25.07 10.13
N GLN A 72 -12.77 24.63 9.05
CA GLN A 72 -12.93 25.29 7.74
C GLN A 72 -14.35 25.06 7.20
N PRO A 73 -15.07 26.12 6.80
CA PRO A 73 -16.44 26.00 6.31
C PRO A 73 -16.53 25.53 4.84
N ILE A 74 -15.42 25.60 4.10
CA ILE A 74 -15.34 25.23 2.68
C ILE A 74 -14.60 23.89 2.58
N PRO A 75 -15.25 22.82 2.10
CA PRO A 75 -14.58 21.55 1.93
C PRO A 75 -13.68 21.54 0.70
N LYS A 76 -12.62 20.72 0.73
CA LYS A 76 -11.98 20.23 -0.49
C LYS A 76 -12.94 19.26 -1.16
N ILE A 77 -13.21 19.47 -2.45
CA ILE A 77 -14.14 18.65 -3.24
C ILE A 77 -13.34 17.70 -4.11
N ILE A 78 -13.53 16.41 -3.91
CA ILE A 78 -12.93 15.34 -4.71
C ILE A 78 -14.07 14.68 -5.50
N VAL A 79 -13.93 14.60 -6.83
CA VAL A 79 -14.95 14.00 -7.70
C VAL A 79 -14.40 12.75 -8.36
N ARG A 80 -15.00 11.61 -8.04
CA ARG A 80 -14.62 10.30 -8.59
C ARG A 80 -15.62 9.90 -9.68
N GLY A 81 -15.07 9.48 -10.82
CA GLY A 81 -15.88 8.98 -11.93
C GLY A 81 -16.35 7.54 -11.69
N ARG A 82 -16.90 6.89 -12.72
CA ARG A 82 -17.02 5.42 -12.80
C ARG A 82 -15.65 4.75 -12.67
N GLN A 83 -15.17 4.63 -11.45
CA GLN A 83 -14.19 3.65 -11.06
C GLN A 83 -14.96 2.39 -10.71
N THR A 84 -14.61 1.28 -11.36
CA THR A 84 -14.87 -0.06 -10.81
C THR A 84 -14.38 -0.02 -9.37
N ALA A 85 -15.31 -0.23 -8.43
CA ALA A 85 -15.13 -0.04 -6.99
C ALA A 85 -13.64 -0.10 -6.57
N ASN A 86 -13.09 1.02 -6.12
CA ASN A 86 -11.88 0.99 -5.30
C ASN A 86 -12.26 0.34 -3.97
N SER A 87 -12.35 -0.98 -3.96
CA SER A 87 -12.40 -1.76 -2.75
C SER A 87 -11.01 -1.67 -2.13
N PHE A 88 -10.78 -0.66 -1.27
CA PHE A 88 -9.59 -0.58 -0.44
C PHE A 88 -9.36 -1.84 0.40
N VAL A 89 -10.36 -2.73 0.48
CA VAL A 89 -10.28 -4.08 1.03
C VAL A 89 -10.38 -5.08 -0.12
N LEU A 90 -9.27 -5.75 -0.43
CA LEU A 90 -9.32 -6.94 -1.27
C LEU A 90 -10.17 -8.00 -0.55
N SER A 91 -11.22 -8.49 -1.21
CA SER A 91 -12.03 -9.59 -0.68
C SER A 91 -11.30 -10.91 -0.86
N SER A 92 -10.23 -11.12 -0.09
CA SER A 92 -9.50 -12.38 -0.03
C SER A 92 -9.67 -13.05 1.32
N HIS A 93 -9.55 -14.38 1.33
CA HIS A 93 -9.43 -15.18 2.54
C HIS A 93 -7.95 -15.34 2.87
N ARG A 94 -7.55 -14.92 4.08
CA ARG A 94 -6.22 -15.14 4.61
C ARG A 94 -6.26 -16.33 5.59
N PRO A 95 -5.49 -17.40 5.34
CA PRO A 95 -5.27 -18.46 6.31
C PRO A 95 -4.53 -17.93 7.55
N SER A 96 -4.89 -18.43 8.74
CA SER A 96 -4.21 -18.11 10.00
C SER A 96 -2.98 -18.98 10.28
N ASP A 97 -2.92 -20.16 9.65
CA ASP A 97 -1.90 -21.17 9.96
C ASP A 97 -0.63 -20.95 9.14
N ASP A 98 0.53 -21.27 9.74
CA ASP A 98 1.85 -21.16 9.10
C ASP A 98 2.07 -22.15 7.93
N ARG A 99 1.13 -23.09 7.77
CA ARG A 99 1.11 -24.05 6.69
C ARG A 99 -0.32 -24.24 6.19
N LEU A 100 -0.52 -24.06 4.89
CA LEU A 100 -1.75 -24.39 4.20
C LEU A 100 -1.51 -25.60 3.29
N ASP A 101 -1.97 -26.77 3.72
CA ASP A 101 -1.91 -27.99 2.91
C ASP A 101 -3.13 -28.08 1.99
N LEU A 102 -2.89 -28.13 0.68
CA LEU A 102 -3.91 -28.25 -0.35
C LEU A 102 -4.12 -29.71 -0.78
N SER A 103 -3.17 -30.61 -0.46
CA SER A 103 -3.25 -32.03 -0.83
C SER A 103 -4.27 -32.79 0.02
N THR A 104 -4.55 -32.32 1.24
CA THR A 104 -5.48 -32.94 2.19
C THR A 104 -6.91 -32.40 2.10
N GLN A 105 -7.15 -31.36 1.31
CA GLN A 105 -8.48 -30.77 1.14
C GLN A 105 -9.26 -31.58 0.10
N ALA A 106 -9.98 -32.61 0.56
CA ALA A 106 -10.82 -33.46 -0.29
C ALA A 106 -11.80 -32.59 -1.13
N GLY A 107 -11.81 -32.79 -2.46
CA GLY A 107 -12.67 -32.07 -3.39
C GLY A 107 -12.18 -30.69 -3.86
N ALA A 108 -10.97 -30.25 -3.47
CA ALA A 108 -10.40 -28.97 -3.89
C ALA A 108 -9.88 -28.96 -5.34
N TRP A 109 -9.80 -30.12 -6.00
CA TRP A 109 -9.32 -30.24 -7.37
C TRP A 109 -10.42 -30.66 -8.36
N GLN A 110 -10.31 -30.20 -9.60
CA GLN A 110 -11.18 -30.57 -10.72
C GLN A 110 -10.34 -30.78 -11.99
N PRO A 111 -10.70 -31.72 -12.88
CA PRO A 111 -10.10 -31.78 -14.20
C PRO A 111 -10.41 -30.50 -14.97
N MET A 112 -9.48 -30.08 -15.84
CA MET A 112 -9.79 -29.06 -16.84
C MET A 112 -10.95 -29.55 -17.73
N ALA A 113 -11.82 -28.64 -18.18
CA ALA A 113 -13.06 -28.98 -18.90
C ALA A 113 -12.87 -29.84 -20.18
N THR A 114 -11.64 -29.90 -20.68
CA THR A 114 -11.18 -30.64 -21.87
C THR A 114 -10.66 -32.05 -21.56
N CYS A 115 -10.79 -32.52 -20.32
CA CYS A 115 -10.22 -33.78 -19.85
C CYS A 115 -11.28 -34.72 -19.29
N GLN A 116 -11.01 -36.02 -19.40
CA GLN A 116 -11.54 -36.97 -18.44
C GLN A 116 -10.47 -37.23 -17.40
N ALA A 117 -10.82 -37.12 -16.12
CA ALA A 117 -9.95 -37.59 -15.05
C ALA A 117 -10.68 -38.67 -14.27
N SER A 118 -9.96 -39.75 -13.97
CA SER A 118 -10.41 -40.77 -13.04
C SER A 118 -9.59 -40.66 -11.75
N GLU A 119 -10.30 -40.49 -10.65
CA GLU A 119 -9.72 -40.42 -9.32
C GLU A 119 -9.45 -41.83 -8.82
N VAL A 120 -8.18 -42.15 -8.56
CA VAL A 120 -7.78 -43.49 -8.10
C VAL A 120 -7.72 -43.55 -6.58
N ARG A 121 -7.37 -42.43 -5.91
CA ARG A 121 -7.31 -42.33 -4.45
C ARG A 121 -7.43 -40.89 -3.94
N LEU A 122 -8.36 -40.65 -3.00
CA LEU A 122 -8.74 -39.34 -2.42
C LEU A 122 -7.92 -38.88 -1.19
N ILE A 123 -7.03 -39.73 -0.68
CA ILE A 123 -6.27 -39.47 0.55
C ILE A 123 -4.81 -39.39 0.16
N SER A 124 -4.08 -38.40 0.69
CA SER A 124 -2.64 -38.23 0.42
C SER A 124 -1.88 -39.57 0.57
N PRO A 125 -1.03 -39.94 -0.41
CA PRO A 125 -0.79 -39.20 -1.65
C PRO A 125 -1.99 -39.26 -2.62
N LEU A 126 -2.30 -38.13 -3.27
CA LEU A 126 -3.40 -38.00 -4.22
C LEU A 126 -3.02 -38.63 -5.56
N HIS A 127 -3.78 -39.61 -6.04
CA HIS A 127 -3.51 -40.30 -7.30
C HIS A 127 -4.55 -39.94 -8.36
N LEU A 128 -4.10 -39.26 -9.41
CA LEU A 128 -4.91 -38.78 -10.52
C LEU A 128 -4.48 -39.45 -11.82
N ARG A 129 -5.45 -39.97 -12.58
CA ARG A 129 -5.24 -40.35 -13.97
C ARG A 129 -5.99 -39.37 -14.85
N ILE A 130 -5.27 -38.71 -15.75
CA ILE A 130 -5.82 -37.68 -16.64
C ILE A 130 -5.65 -38.17 -18.07
N ASP A 131 -6.78 -38.40 -18.75
CA ASP A 131 -6.85 -38.83 -20.14
C ASP A 131 -7.28 -37.63 -21.01
N ARG A 132 -6.47 -37.27 -22.00
CA ARG A 132 -6.66 -36.09 -22.84
C ARG A 132 -7.72 -36.34 -23.90
N GLN A 133 -8.69 -35.42 -24.02
CA GLN A 133 -9.63 -35.43 -25.13
C GLN A 133 -9.29 -34.37 -26.18
N GLY A 134 -8.82 -34.82 -27.34
CA GLY A 134 -8.51 -33.96 -28.48
C GLY A 134 -7.21 -33.19 -28.33
N THR A 135 -7.14 -31.99 -28.92
CA THR A 135 -5.91 -31.20 -29.03
C THR A 135 -5.81 -30.04 -28.04
N ALA A 136 -6.84 -29.80 -27.21
CA ALA A 136 -6.78 -28.75 -26.20
C ALA A 136 -5.83 -29.11 -25.05
N PRO A 137 -5.28 -28.12 -24.32
CA PRO A 137 -4.53 -28.34 -23.08
C PRO A 137 -5.41 -29.07 -22.06
N CYS A 138 -4.82 -30.02 -21.34
CA CYS A 138 -5.51 -30.85 -20.37
C CYS A 138 -4.77 -30.79 -19.02
N GLY A 139 -5.39 -31.18 -17.89
CA GLY A 139 -4.75 -31.05 -16.58
C GLY A 139 -5.68 -31.13 -15.38
N ALA A 140 -5.09 -30.86 -14.21
CA ALA A 140 -5.78 -30.73 -12.93
C ALA A 140 -5.72 -29.29 -12.43
N VAL A 141 -6.81 -28.83 -11.83
CA VAL A 141 -6.97 -27.47 -11.29
C VAL A 141 -7.38 -27.56 -9.84
N TRP A 142 -6.58 -26.99 -8.95
CA TRP A 142 -6.97 -26.72 -7.56
C TRP A 142 -7.65 -25.36 -7.49
N SER A 143 -8.92 -25.32 -7.09
CA SER A 143 -9.61 -24.07 -6.83
C SER A 143 -9.24 -23.57 -5.44
N LEU A 144 -8.67 -22.37 -5.36
CA LEU A 144 -8.29 -21.73 -4.10
C LEU A 144 -9.37 -20.75 -3.60
N GLN A 145 -10.48 -20.64 -4.32
CA GLN A 145 -11.55 -19.73 -3.94
C GLN A 145 -12.47 -20.36 -2.88
N THR A 146 -12.60 -19.69 -1.75
CA THR A 146 -13.62 -20.01 -0.74
C THR A 146 -14.68 -18.93 -0.76
N THR A 147 -15.97 -19.28 -0.91
CA THR A 147 -17.10 -18.33 -0.81
C THR A 147 -16.93 -17.06 -1.68
N ASN A 148 -16.49 -17.21 -2.93
CA ASN A 148 -16.17 -16.14 -3.90
C ASN A 148 -15.01 -15.20 -3.50
N LYS A 149 -14.24 -15.55 -2.47
CA LYS A 149 -12.99 -14.85 -2.12
C LYS A 149 -11.79 -15.58 -2.70
N SER A 150 -10.83 -14.83 -3.24
CA SER A 150 -9.51 -15.34 -3.59
C SER A 150 -8.71 -15.71 -2.32
N LEU A 151 -7.64 -16.47 -2.47
CA LEU A 151 -6.72 -16.81 -1.39
C LEU A 151 -5.59 -15.78 -1.30
N ASP A 152 -5.38 -15.22 -0.10
CA ASP A 152 -4.22 -14.41 0.24
C ASP A 152 -3.10 -15.31 0.75
N THR A 153 -2.08 -15.49 -0.08
CA THR A 153 -0.88 -16.29 0.20
C THR A 153 0.37 -15.44 0.41
N LEU A 154 0.25 -14.11 0.44
CA LEU A 154 1.39 -13.21 0.57
C LEU A 154 2.13 -13.36 1.91
N SER A 155 1.47 -13.92 2.93
CA SER A 155 2.08 -14.24 4.23
C SER A 155 2.94 -15.52 4.23
N PHE A 156 2.87 -16.34 3.17
CA PHE A 156 3.70 -17.54 3.05
C PHE A 156 5.08 -17.22 2.46
N ARG A 157 6.06 -18.10 2.68
CA ARG A 157 7.42 -17.96 2.12
C ARG A 157 7.69 -18.90 0.97
N THR A 158 7.13 -20.11 1.02
CA THR A 158 7.45 -21.17 0.07
C THR A 158 6.19 -21.89 -0.39
N LEU A 159 6.14 -22.23 -1.66
CA LEU A 159 5.22 -23.24 -2.21
C LEU A 159 5.98 -24.57 -2.35
N LEU A 160 5.55 -25.57 -1.60
CA LEU A 160 6.09 -26.92 -1.58
C LEU A 160 5.27 -27.82 -2.50
N VAL A 161 5.93 -28.50 -3.43
CA VAL A 161 5.27 -29.37 -4.42
C VAL A 161 6.09 -30.65 -4.59
N ARG A 162 5.55 -31.79 -4.17
CA ARG A 162 6.22 -33.10 -4.28
C ARG A 162 5.30 -34.13 -4.89
N GLY A 163 5.86 -34.98 -5.74
CA GLY A 163 5.07 -35.97 -6.44
C GLY A 163 5.82 -36.75 -7.50
N THR A 164 5.07 -37.50 -8.29
CA THR A 164 5.57 -38.26 -9.43
C THR A 164 4.60 -38.12 -10.60
N THR A 165 5.13 -38.02 -11.82
CA THR A 165 4.31 -37.97 -13.04
C THR A 165 4.89 -38.86 -14.14
N SER A 166 4.03 -39.59 -14.87
CA SER A 166 4.45 -40.46 -15.97
C SER A 166 4.85 -39.69 -17.25
N SER A 167 4.36 -38.46 -17.39
CA SER A 167 4.56 -37.59 -18.55
C SER A 167 4.90 -36.14 -18.13
N PRO A 168 5.45 -35.30 -19.02
CA PRO A 168 5.70 -33.88 -18.73
C PRO A 168 4.45 -33.11 -18.31
N VAL A 169 4.54 -32.38 -17.20
CA VAL A 169 3.49 -31.48 -16.69
C VAL A 169 4.07 -30.09 -16.43
N LYS A 170 3.33 -29.04 -16.80
CA LYS A 170 3.61 -27.64 -16.48
C LYS A 170 2.79 -27.22 -15.26
N MET A 171 3.39 -26.46 -14.35
CA MET A 171 2.70 -25.89 -13.20
C MET A 171 2.47 -24.39 -13.37
N GLU A 172 1.27 -23.93 -13.03
CA GLU A 172 0.87 -22.52 -13.12
C GLU A 172 0.12 -22.05 -11.86
N LEU A 173 0.35 -20.80 -11.45
CA LEU A 173 -0.50 -20.08 -10.49
C LEU A 173 -1.40 -19.10 -11.23
N VAL A 174 -2.63 -18.93 -10.75
CA VAL A 174 -3.61 -18.03 -11.36
C VAL A 174 -4.01 -16.90 -10.41
N ASP A 175 -3.71 -15.65 -10.77
CA ASP A 175 -4.17 -14.44 -10.07
C ASP A 175 -5.15 -13.67 -10.96
N ALA A 176 -6.28 -13.20 -10.44
CA ALA A 176 -7.23 -12.35 -11.20
C ALA A 176 -7.48 -12.80 -12.68
N GLN A 177 -7.61 -14.11 -12.92
CA GLN A 177 -7.76 -14.80 -14.23
C GLN A 177 -6.52 -14.92 -15.14
N ARG A 178 -5.32 -14.50 -14.73
CA ARG A 178 -4.07 -14.67 -15.48
C ARG A 178 -3.27 -15.85 -14.94
N ALA A 179 -2.74 -16.68 -15.83
CA ALA A 179 -1.89 -17.81 -15.47
C ALA A 179 -0.40 -17.46 -15.59
N HIS A 180 0.37 -17.80 -14.56
CA HIS A 180 1.81 -17.57 -14.48
C HIS A 180 2.52 -18.91 -14.29
N SER A 181 3.52 -19.21 -15.13
CA SER A 181 4.26 -20.47 -14.98
C SER A 181 5.14 -20.43 -13.72
N VAL A 182 5.03 -21.50 -12.93
CA VAL A 182 5.91 -21.79 -11.81
C VAL A 182 7.02 -22.77 -12.24
N ALA A 183 6.66 -23.77 -13.03
CA ALA A 183 7.58 -24.75 -13.58
C ALA A 183 7.12 -25.17 -14.98
N GLU A 184 8.01 -25.07 -15.96
CA GLU A 184 7.70 -25.38 -17.36
C GLU A 184 7.64 -26.89 -17.65
N ARG A 185 8.33 -27.71 -16.86
CA ARG A 185 8.41 -29.16 -17.09
C ARG A 185 8.73 -29.95 -15.82
N LEU A 186 7.76 -30.70 -15.33
CA LEU A 186 7.86 -31.71 -14.28
C LEU A 186 7.72 -33.10 -14.91
N ILE A 187 8.67 -34.01 -14.68
CA ILE A 187 8.62 -35.39 -15.21
C ILE A 187 9.26 -36.37 -14.22
N GLY A 188 8.72 -37.59 -14.10
CA GLY A 188 9.20 -38.57 -13.14
C GLY A 188 8.96 -38.09 -11.71
N HIS A 189 9.86 -38.39 -10.79
CA HIS A 189 9.81 -37.87 -9.43
C HIS A 189 10.25 -36.39 -9.38
N PHE A 190 9.48 -35.55 -8.72
CA PHE A 190 9.79 -34.14 -8.52
C PHE A 190 9.60 -33.71 -7.07
N SER A 191 10.44 -32.78 -6.62
CA SER A 191 10.32 -32.08 -5.35
C SER A 191 10.77 -30.64 -5.55
N LEU A 192 9.82 -29.72 -5.52
CA LEU A 192 10.04 -28.30 -5.67
C LEU A 192 9.77 -27.58 -4.36
N GLU A 193 10.68 -26.67 -4.02
CA GLU A 193 10.51 -25.67 -2.98
C GLU A 193 10.64 -24.32 -3.66
N VAL A 194 9.51 -23.70 -3.99
CA VAL A 194 9.48 -22.47 -4.77
C VAL A 194 9.38 -21.27 -3.83
N PRO A 195 10.42 -20.41 -3.74
CA PRO A 195 10.34 -19.20 -2.95
C PRO A 195 9.27 -18.26 -3.51
N LEU A 196 8.29 -17.89 -2.70
CA LEU A 196 7.22 -17.00 -3.14
C LEU A 196 7.72 -15.59 -3.47
N ALA A 197 8.84 -15.16 -2.90
CA ALA A 197 9.41 -13.84 -3.17
C ALA A 197 9.74 -13.62 -4.65
N SER A 198 10.18 -14.66 -5.38
CA SER A 198 10.46 -14.55 -6.81
C SER A 198 9.18 -14.51 -7.65
N LEU A 199 8.17 -15.30 -7.27
CA LEU A 199 6.86 -15.32 -7.92
C LEU A 199 6.07 -14.03 -7.65
N ALA A 200 6.22 -13.48 -6.45
CA ALA A 200 5.54 -12.28 -6.00
C ALA A 200 5.88 -11.04 -6.83
N ARG A 201 6.85 -11.11 -7.76
CA ARG A 201 7.15 -10.06 -8.76
C ARG A 201 6.21 -10.06 -9.97
N GLN A 202 5.58 -11.20 -10.25
CA GLN A 202 4.73 -11.43 -11.42
C GLN A 202 3.29 -11.73 -11.03
N VAL A 203 3.11 -12.40 -9.88
CA VAL A 203 1.83 -12.88 -9.36
C VAL A 203 1.40 -12.04 -8.17
N ASP A 204 0.15 -11.54 -8.17
CA ASP A 204 -0.45 -10.94 -6.98
C ASP A 204 -0.89 -12.06 -6.01
N LEU A 205 0.01 -12.39 -5.09
CA LEU A 205 -0.19 -13.45 -4.09
C LEU A 205 -1.37 -13.17 -3.13
N ARG A 206 -1.91 -11.94 -3.09
CA ARG A 206 -3.08 -11.59 -2.29
C ARG A 206 -4.38 -12.08 -2.92
N GLN A 207 -4.35 -12.47 -4.20
CA GLN A 207 -5.52 -12.81 -4.99
C GLN A 207 -5.38 -14.11 -5.79
N LEU A 208 -4.68 -15.11 -5.25
CA LEU A 208 -4.60 -16.41 -5.91
C LEU A 208 -5.99 -17.05 -5.99
N THR A 209 -6.32 -17.57 -7.16
CA THR A 209 -7.62 -18.21 -7.43
C THR A 209 -7.47 -19.68 -7.76
N GLN A 210 -6.36 -20.06 -8.40
CA GLN A 210 -6.13 -21.45 -8.80
C GLN A 210 -4.64 -21.83 -8.80
N ILE A 211 -4.38 -23.12 -8.61
CA ILE A 211 -3.14 -23.78 -9.02
C ILE A 211 -3.49 -24.75 -10.14
N ARG A 212 -2.73 -24.75 -11.24
CA ARG A 212 -2.97 -25.64 -12.38
C ARG A 212 -1.76 -26.51 -12.65
N LEU A 213 -2.00 -27.77 -12.96
CA LEU A 213 -1.05 -28.70 -13.53
C LEU A 213 -1.54 -29.07 -14.92
N VAL A 214 -0.84 -28.59 -15.95
CA VAL A 214 -1.23 -28.67 -17.36
C VAL A 214 -0.33 -29.67 -18.09
N THR A 215 -0.91 -30.52 -18.93
CA THR A 215 -0.26 -31.54 -19.73
C THR A 215 -0.77 -31.51 -21.16
N GLU A 216 0.08 -31.97 -22.08
CA GLU A 216 -0.27 -32.23 -23.49
C GLU A 216 -0.43 -33.73 -23.79
N THR A 217 -0.26 -34.60 -22.82
CA THR A 217 -0.43 -36.05 -23.00
C THR A 217 -1.22 -36.65 -21.85
N ASP A 218 -1.65 -37.89 -22.03
CA ASP A 218 -2.17 -38.68 -20.91
C ASP A 218 -1.10 -38.78 -19.82
N VAL A 219 -1.54 -38.71 -18.57
CA VAL A 219 -0.65 -38.66 -17.41
C VAL A 219 -1.24 -39.37 -16.20
N ASP A 220 -0.40 -40.17 -15.57
CA ASP A 220 -0.61 -40.68 -14.23
C ASP A 220 0.20 -39.79 -13.28
N LEU A 221 -0.50 -39.08 -12.41
CA LEU A 221 0.04 -38.07 -11.51
C LEU A 221 -0.21 -38.49 -10.05
N VAL A 222 0.87 -38.50 -9.27
CA VAL A 222 0.83 -38.69 -7.82
C VAL A 222 1.31 -37.40 -7.18
N ILE A 223 0.48 -36.78 -6.32
CA ILE A 223 0.85 -35.61 -5.53
C ILE A 223 0.99 -36.05 -4.07
N ASP A 224 2.23 -36.04 -3.60
CA ASP A 224 2.57 -36.34 -2.21
C ASP A 224 2.37 -35.11 -1.31
N GLU A 225 2.72 -33.93 -1.82
CA GLU A 225 2.65 -32.67 -1.10
C GLU A 225 2.33 -31.51 -2.05
N LEU A 226 1.36 -30.68 -1.67
CA LEU A 226 1.08 -29.39 -2.30
C LEU A 226 0.68 -28.42 -1.19
N ALA A 227 1.61 -27.58 -0.75
CA ALA A 227 1.38 -26.73 0.43
C ALA A 227 2.07 -25.37 0.32
N PHE A 228 1.41 -24.34 0.85
CA PHE A 228 2.08 -23.10 1.19
C PHE A 228 2.62 -23.19 2.61
N SER A 229 3.83 -22.70 2.84
CA SER A 229 4.45 -22.74 4.17
C SER A 229 5.31 -21.52 4.44
N THR A 230 5.30 -21.11 5.71
CA THR A 230 6.27 -20.18 6.30
C THR A 230 7.14 -20.95 7.27
N PRO A 231 8.48 -20.92 7.12
CA PRO A 231 9.36 -21.45 8.14
C PRO A 231 9.12 -20.73 9.46
N THR A 232 8.98 -21.50 10.54
CA THR A 232 8.92 -20.98 11.90
C THR A 232 10.32 -20.52 12.30
N SER A 233 10.72 -19.30 11.91
CA SER A 233 11.69 -18.46 12.61
C SER A 233 12.24 -17.40 11.67
N ASP A 234 11.69 -16.19 11.78
CA ASP A 234 12.50 -14.98 11.71
C ASP A 234 12.26 -14.26 13.04
N SER A 235 13.34 -13.88 13.74
CA SER A 235 13.18 -12.97 14.87
C SER A 235 12.71 -11.63 14.30
N PRO A 236 11.63 -11.01 14.83
CA PRO A 236 11.20 -9.72 14.34
C PRO A 236 12.36 -8.72 14.47
N PRO A 237 12.57 -7.84 13.48
CA PRO A 237 13.60 -6.82 13.57
C PRO A 237 13.36 -5.99 14.84
N THR A 238 14.45 -5.63 15.52
CA THR A 238 14.34 -4.72 16.67
C THR A 238 13.80 -3.38 16.16
N PRO A 239 12.66 -2.89 16.68
CA PRO A 239 12.10 -1.61 16.25
C PRO A 239 13.12 -0.50 16.45
N SER A 240 13.22 0.39 15.46
CA SER A 240 14.08 1.57 15.50
C SER A 240 13.24 2.79 15.18
N MET A 241 13.63 3.94 15.73
CA MET A 241 12.94 5.21 15.52
C MET A 241 13.84 6.18 14.75
N GLY A 242 13.23 6.98 13.89
CA GLY A 242 13.88 8.09 13.22
C GLY A 242 12.94 9.27 13.03
N PHE A 243 13.50 10.42 12.67
CA PHE A 243 12.72 11.65 12.45
C PHE A 243 13.12 12.35 11.17
N TRP A 244 12.13 12.89 10.47
CA TRP A 244 12.34 13.89 9.43
C TRP A 244 12.75 15.22 10.03
N TYR A 245 13.77 15.84 9.43
CA TYR A 245 14.26 17.16 9.76
C TYR A 245 14.34 17.98 8.46
N TRP A 246 13.38 18.88 8.27
CA TRP A 246 13.21 19.59 6.99
C TRP A 246 14.03 20.88 6.86
N ASP A 247 14.65 21.38 7.94
CA ASP A 247 15.44 22.61 7.91
C ASP A 247 16.95 22.34 8.05
N TYR A 248 17.62 22.07 6.92
CA TYR A 248 19.06 21.79 6.94
C TYR A 248 19.91 23.00 7.39
N ARG A 249 19.40 24.23 7.27
CA ARG A 249 20.15 25.43 7.70
C ARG A 249 20.19 25.50 9.22
N SER A 250 19.06 25.23 9.88
CA SER A 250 19.00 25.08 11.35
C SER A 250 19.92 23.94 11.83
N ALA A 251 19.90 22.78 11.15
CA ALA A 251 20.78 21.66 11.49
C ALA A 251 22.28 21.99 11.36
N ILE A 252 22.68 22.81 10.38
CA ILE A 252 24.05 23.31 10.23
C ILE A 252 24.42 24.29 11.35
N GLN A 253 23.50 25.17 11.75
CA GLN A 253 23.75 26.18 12.77
C GLN A 253 23.88 25.59 14.17
N ASP A 254 23.05 24.58 14.49
CA ASP A 254 23.02 23.92 15.79
C ASP A 254 22.90 22.39 15.66
N PRO A 255 23.98 21.71 15.24
CA PRO A 255 23.98 20.26 15.06
C PRO A 255 23.85 19.49 16.37
N GLU A 256 24.29 20.08 17.49
CA GLU A 256 24.22 19.45 18.81
C GLU A 256 22.78 19.30 19.28
N SER A 257 21.95 20.34 19.12
CA SER A 257 20.53 20.26 19.46
C SER A 257 19.79 19.20 18.63
N MET A 258 20.11 19.09 17.33
CA MET A 258 19.54 18.05 16.48
C MET A 258 19.89 16.64 17.00
N VAL A 259 21.15 16.38 17.32
CA VAL A 259 21.62 15.09 17.87
C VAL A 259 20.99 14.81 19.25
N MET A 260 20.95 15.81 20.12
CA MET A 260 20.35 15.69 21.45
C MET A 260 18.86 15.36 21.38
N ALA A 261 18.12 15.97 20.45
CA ALA A 261 16.70 15.70 20.26
C ALA A 261 16.46 14.23 19.85
N CYS A 262 17.23 13.70 18.89
CA CYS A 262 17.13 12.30 18.48
C CYS A 262 17.48 11.36 19.65
N ARG A 263 18.57 11.61 20.39
CA ARG A 263 18.94 10.81 21.58
C ARG A 263 17.87 10.80 22.66
N LYS A 264 17.29 11.96 22.97
CA LYS A 264 16.24 12.10 23.99
C LYS A 264 15.02 11.22 23.68
N GLN A 265 14.75 10.98 22.41
CA GLN A 265 13.64 10.15 21.94
C GLN A 265 14.07 8.70 21.61
N HIS A 266 15.30 8.30 21.95
CA HIS A 266 15.85 6.99 21.59
C HIS A 266 15.84 6.71 20.08
N CYS A 267 15.88 7.75 19.27
CA CYS A 267 16.01 7.67 17.83
C CYS A 267 17.42 7.24 17.43
N ARG A 268 17.52 6.51 16.32
CA ARG A 268 18.79 6.06 15.71
C ARG A 268 19.00 6.61 14.31
N ARG A 269 18.02 7.33 13.75
CA ARG A 269 18.06 7.85 12.39
C ARG A 269 17.50 9.25 12.27
N ILE A 270 18.19 10.11 11.54
CA ILE A 270 17.72 11.44 11.16
C ILE A 270 17.66 11.50 9.64
N LEU A 271 16.56 11.99 9.09
CA LEU A 271 16.37 12.18 7.65
C LEU A 271 16.36 13.68 7.38
N LEU A 272 17.46 14.20 6.84
CA LEU A 272 17.71 15.63 6.74
C LEU A 272 17.64 16.12 5.30
N GLN A 273 16.81 17.14 5.06
CA GLN A 273 16.65 17.75 3.74
C GLN A 273 18.01 18.10 3.10
N LEU A 274 18.18 17.79 1.82
CA LEU A 274 19.36 18.21 1.05
C LEU A 274 19.39 19.72 0.88
N PRO A 275 20.59 20.35 0.89
CA PRO A 275 20.72 21.75 0.55
C PRO A 275 20.20 22.08 -0.86
N ASP A 276 19.94 23.37 -1.11
CA ASP A 276 19.64 23.80 -2.46
C ASP A 276 20.87 23.61 -3.37
N VAL A 277 20.65 23.27 -4.63
CA VAL A 277 21.77 23.04 -5.57
C VAL A 277 22.59 24.31 -5.79
N HIS A 278 21.98 25.49 -5.61
CA HIS A 278 22.59 26.80 -5.75
C HIS A 278 23.24 27.33 -4.47
N ASP A 279 23.16 26.60 -3.35
CA ASP A 279 23.85 26.99 -2.13
C ASP A 279 25.38 26.98 -2.29
N SER A 280 26.04 27.84 -1.51
CA SER A 280 27.49 27.99 -1.52
C SER A 280 28.21 26.71 -1.09
N ASP A 281 29.48 26.59 -1.46
CA ASP A 281 30.32 25.46 -1.05
C ASP A 281 30.46 25.37 0.48
N ASP A 282 30.42 26.49 1.19
CA ASP A 282 30.46 26.50 2.67
C ASP A 282 29.24 25.80 3.28
N ILE A 283 28.04 26.03 2.74
CA ILE A 283 26.82 25.34 3.20
C ILE A 283 26.90 23.84 2.91
N TRP A 284 27.35 23.46 1.72
CA TRP A 284 27.49 22.06 1.34
C TRP A 284 28.57 21.33 2.15
N ASN A 285 29.69 21.99 2.44
CA ASN A 285 30.74 21.47 3.31
C ASN A 285 30.22 21.29 4.74
N ALA A 286 29.50 22.28 5.28
CA ALA A 286 28.92 22.20 6.61
C ALA A 286 27.87 21.07 6.70
N TYR A 287 27.02 20.92 5.67
CA TYR A 287 26.08 19.81 5.56
C TYR A 287 26.79 18.45 5.57
N ALA A 288 27.85 18.29 4.75
CA ALA A 288 28.62 17.05 4.70
C ALA A 288 29.28 16.70 6.05
N GLN A 289 29.70 17.71 6.83
CA GLN A 289 30.25 17.49 8.17
C GLN A 289 29.23 16.90 9.16
N LEU A 290 27.93 17.13 8.97
CA LEU A 290 26.87 16.55 9.82
C LEU A 290 26.88 15.02 9.82
N PHE A 291 27.33 14.38 8.74
CA PHE A 291 27.49 12.92 8.70
C PHE A 291 28.55 12.42 9.69
N ALA A 292 29.62 13.18 9.91
CA ALA A 292 30.62 12.84 10.93
C ALA A 292 30.07 13.08 12.34
N VAL A 293 29.35 14.19 12.55
CA VAL A 293 28.75 14.55 13.84
C VAL A 293 27.76 13.47 14.29
N THR A 294 26.80 13.12 13.45
CA THR A 294 25.78 12.09 13.74
C THR A 294 26.39 10.70 13.92
N LYS A 295 27.35 10.31 13.08
CA LYS A 295 28.07 9.03 13.20
C LYS A 295 28.82 8.89 14.53
N SER A 296 29.47 9.95 15.02
CA SER A 296 30.13 9.94 16.34
C SER A 296 29.16 9.73 17.50
N SER A 297 27.87 9.89 17.22
CA SER A 297 26.78 9.73 18.19
C SER A 297 25.95 8.46 18.01
N ASP A 298 26.38 7.54 17.14
CA ASP A 298 25.67 6.31 16.77
C ASP A 298 24.27 6.56 16.18
N ILE A 299 24.16 7.63 15.37
CA ILE A 299 22.95 8.01 14.65
C ILE A 299 23.23 7.97 13.14
N GLU A 300 22.37 7.30 12.38
CA GLU A 300 22.39 7.31 10.93
C GLU A 300 21.79 8.63 10.40
N LEU A 301 22.56 9.39 9.62
CA LEU A 301 22.04 10.51 8.86
C LEU A 301 21.71 10.07 7.44
N TYR A 302 20.47 10.28 7.02
CA TYR A 302 20.00 10.08 5.67
C TYR A 302 19.82 11.44 5.00
N ALA A 303 20.31 11.57 3.76
CA ALA A 303 20.00 12.73 2.94
C ALA A 303 18.57 12.58 2.36
N LEU A 304 17.76 13.63 2.44
CA LEU A 304 16.34 13.61 2.07
C LEU A 304 16.03 14.65 1.01
N ASP A 305 15.28 14.29 -0.03
CA ASP A 305 14.68 15.26 -0.97
C ASP A 305 13.47 14.61 -1.65
N GLY A 306 12.60 15.38 -2.30
CA GLY A 306 11.29 14.84 -2.68
C GLY A 306 10.31 15.74 -3.44
N ALA A 307 10.75 16.78 -4.14
CA ALA A 307 9.77 17.62 -4.86
C ALA A 307 8.98 16.79 -5.90
N PRO A 308 7.64 16.93 -6.01
CA PRO A 308 6.81 16.12 -6.91
C PRO A 308 7.26 16.15 -8.38
N ASP A 309 7.71 17.30 -8.86
CA ASP A 309 8.16 17.55 -10.24
C ASP A 309 9.49 16.88 -10.60
N MET A 310 10.19 16.29 -9.61
CA MET A 310 11.40 15.51 -9.86
C MET A 310 11.16 14.26 -10.70
N ILE A 311 9.90 13.80 -10.83
CA ILE A 311 9.59 12.70 -11.76
C ILE A 311 9.74 13.14 -13.23
N ASP A 312 9.54 14.42 -13.52
CA ASP A 312 9.68 14.96 -14.87
C ASP A 312 11.15 15.31 -15.17
N HIS A 313 11.88 15.73 -14.14
CA HIS A 313 13.27 16.19 -14.25
C HIS A 313 14.12 15.67 -13.08
N ALA A 314 14.63 14.44 -13.15
CA ALA A 314 15.48 13.87 -12.10
C ALA A 314 16.88 14.52 -11.99
N THR A 315 17.32 15.29 -13.00
CA THR A 315 18.67 15.85 -13.08
C THR A 315 19.08 16.72 -11.88
N PRO A 316 18.27 17.68 -11.39
CA PRO A 316 18.65 18.50 -10.24
C PRO A 316 18.90 17.67 -8.99
N LEU A 317 18.07 16.66 -8.74
CA LEU A 317 18.25 15.72 -7.63
C LEU A 317 19.57 14.94 -7.76
N ILE A 318 19.85 14.41 -8.95
CA ILE A 318 21.10 13.69 -9.21
C ILE A 318 22.32 14.60 -9.02
N LEU A 319 22.26 15.86 -9.45
CA LEU A 319 23.34 16.83 -9.24
C LEU A 319 23.60 17.11 -7.75
N LYS A 320 22.54 17.25 -6.94
CA LYS A 320 22.66 17.37 -5.48
C LYS A 320 23.36 16.16 -4.87
N LEU A 321 22.96 14.95 -5.29
CA LEU A 321 23.54 13.70 -4.81
C LEU A 321 25.00 13.52 -5.24
N ASP A 322 25.34 13.81 -6.49
CA ASP A 322 26.72 13.77 -6.98
C ASP A 322 27.61 14.76 -6.22
N ARG A 323 27.10 15.97 -5.94
CA ARG A 323 27.82 16.97 -5.11
C ARG A 323 28.09 16.43 -3.70
N LEU A 324 27.08 15.88 -3.03
CA LEU A 324 27.25 15.26 -1.71
C LEU A 324 28.25 14.11 -1.74
N LEU A 325 28.12 13.20 -2.69
CA LEU A 325 29.01 12.04 -2.84
C LEU A 325 30.46 12.44 -3.14
N GLY A 326 30.65 13.55 -3.87
CA GLY A 326 31.96 14.16 -4.09
C GLY A 326 32.59 14.66 -2.79
N LEU A 327 31.83 15.39 -1.97
CA LEU A 327 32.27 15.88 -0.66
C LEU A 327 32.58 14.75 0.32
N MET A 328 31.81 13.66 0.27
CA MET A 328 32.06 12.47 1.08
C MET A 328 33.25 11.63 0.60
N GLY A 329 33.85 11.95 -0.55
CA GLY A 329 35.03 11.27 -1.09
C GLY A 329 34.76 9.80 -1.41
N ILE A 330 35.45 8.87 -0.74
CA ILE A 330 35.23 7.41 -0.87
C ILE A 330 34.27 6.85 0.19
N GLN A 331 33.87 7.67 1.17
CA GLN A 331 33.03 7.21 2.26
C GLN A 331 31.63 6.88 1.75
N LYS A 332 31.03 5.81 2.28
CA LYS A 332 29.62 5.49 2.02
C LYS A 332 28.73 6.36 2.90
N LEU A 333 27.64 6.84 2.34
CA LEU A 333 26.53 7.44 3.08
C LEU A 333 25.73 6.32 3.75
N PRO A 334 25.17 6.54 4.95
CA PRO A 334 24.22 5.60 5.54
C PRO A 334 23.03 5.33 4.59
N GLY A 335 22.44 6.39 4.05
CA GLY A 335 21.42 6.29 3.03
C GLY A 335 20.93 7.63 2.48
N VAL A 336 20.03 7.53 1.50
CA VAL A 336 19.28 8.61 0.87
C VAL A 336 17.81 8.22 0.90
N GLN A 337 16.93 9.12 1.29
CA GLN A 337 15.49 8.93 1.20
C GLN A 337 14.87 9.87 0.17
N LEU A 338 14.02 9.31 -0.69
CA LEU A 338 13.20 10.08 -1.62
C LEU A 338 11.77 10.18 -1.10
N ASP A 339 11.29 11.39 -0.87
CA ASP A 339 9.92 11.69 -0.47
C ASP A 339 9.13 12.34 -1.62
N ILE A 340 9.14 11.69 -2.78
CA ILE A 340 8.49 12.21 -3.99
C ILE A 340 7.01 11.82 -3.96
N GLU A 341 6.13 12.83 -3.93
CA GLU A 341 4.67 12.68 -3.92
C GLU A 341 4.07 12.95 -5.32
N PRO A 342 4.12 12.00 -6.28
CA PRO A 342 3.73 12.25 -7.67
C PRO A 342 2.25 12.55 -7.87
N TYR A 343 1.41 12.23 -6.87
CA TYR A 343 -0.03 12.50 -6.87
C TYR A 343 -0.37 13.96 -6.54
N LEU A 344 0.64 14.79 -6.23
CA LEU A 344 0.49 16.24 -6.12
C LEU A 344 0.67 16.98 -7.45
N LEU A 345 1.06 16.29 -8.53
CA LEU A 345 1.26 16.91 -9.83
C LEU A 345 -0.06 17.21 -10.55
N ASP A 346 -0.03 18.29 -11.31
CA ASP A 346 -1.10 18.62 -12.25
C ASP A 346 -1.30 17.48 -13.25
N GLY A 347 -2.56 17.09 -13.46
CA GLY A 347 -2.92 15.99 -14.34
C GLY A 347 -2.98 14.62 -13.65
N PHE A 348 -2.67 14.50 -12.36
CA PHE A 348 -3.01 13.30 -11.59
C PHE A 348 -4.52 13.28 -11.27
N PRO A 349 -5.25 12.15 -11.45
CA PRO A 349 -4.78 10.84 -11.93
C PRO A 349 -4.96 10.59 -13.44
N GLU A 350 -5.32 11.60 -14.23
CA GLU A 350 -5.57 11.47 -15.68
C GLU A 350 -4.33 11.13 -16.52
N ASP A 351 -3.15 11.60 -16.14
CA ASP A 351 -1.88 11.27 -16.79
C ASP A 351 -1.43 9.85 -16.42
N ASN A 352 -1.70 8.92 -17.34
CA ASN A 352 -1.35 7.51 -17.20
C ASN A 352 0.16 7.21 -17.23
N THR A 353 1.01 8.22 -17.49
CA THR A 353 2.47 8.06 -17.52
C THR A 353 3.16 8.50 -16.23
N ILE A 354 2.45 9.12 -15.27
CA ILE A 354 3.01 9.57 -13.98
C ILE A 354 3.75 8.45 -13.24
N PHE A 355 3.16 7.25 -13.15
CA PHE A 355 3.80 6.14 -12.44
C PHE A 355 5.02 5.58 -13.17
N ASP A 356 5.06 5.66 -14.50
CA ASP A 356 6.25 5.27 -15.27
C ASP A 356 7.40 6.23 -15.03
N ARG A 357 7.13 7.54 -15.02
CA ARG A 357 8.13 8.57 -14.72
C ARG A 357 8.62 8.49 -13.28
N TYR A 358 7.72 8.25 -12.34
CA TYR A 358 8.05 8.04 -10.93
C TYR A 358 9.02 6.84 -10.73
N LEU A 359 8.72 5.69 -11.34
CA LEU A 359 9.58 4.51 -11.26
C LEU A 359 10.93 4.74 -11.98
N ASP A 360 10.94 5.41 -13.14
CA ASP A 360 12.16 5.77 -13.86
C ASP A 360 13.07 6.69 -13.02
N THR A 361 12.50 7.68 -12.33
CA THR A 361 13.28 8.55 -11.44
C THR A 361 13.92 7.78 -10.29
N ILE A 362 13.21 6.82 -9.68
CA ILE A 362 13.79 5.94 -8.65
C ILE A 362 14.98 5.14 -9.21
N ASP A 363 14.83 4.55 -10.41
CA ASP A 363 15.87 3.76 -11.05
C ASP A 363 17.10 4.62 -11.42
N ARG A 364 16.89 5.86 -11.88
CA ARG A 364 17.97 6.83 -12.16
C ARG A 364 18.72 7.25 -10.91
N VAL A 365 18.02 7.54 -9.82
CA VAL A 365 18.64 7.89 -8.54
C VAL A 365 19.45 6.70 -8.01
N LYS A 366 18.89 5.49 -8.03
CA LYS A 366 19.62 4.28 -7.62
C LYS A 366 20.94 4.11 -8.39
N SER A 367 20.90 4.33 -9.71
CA SER A 367 22.08 4.29 -10.56
C SER A 367 23.10 5.38 -10.18
N ALA A 368 22.64 6.62 -9.95
CA ALA A 368 23.50 7.73 -9.53
C ALA A 368 24.20 7.49 -8.18
N LEU A 369 23.55 6.77 -7.25
CA LEU A 369 24.15 6.42 -5.96
C LEU A 369 25.29 5.41 -6.06
N ARG A 370 25.40 4.64 -7.16
CA ARG A 370 26.52 3.70 -7.44
C ARG A 370 26.83 2.75 -6.27
N GLY A 371 25.80 2.34 -5.50
CA GLY A 371 25.96 1.48 -4.33
C GLY A 371 26.72 2.12 -3.14
N ARG A 372 26.88 3.45 -3.15
CA ARG A 372 27.53 4.23 -2.08
C ARG A 372 26.58 4.66 -0.96
N ALA A 373 25.28 4.43 -1.12
CA ALA A 373 24.24 4.71 -0.14
C ALA A 373 23.11 3.68 -0.28
N LYS A 374 22.39 3.40 0.80
CA LYS A 374 21.06 2.77 0.71
C LYS A 374 20.07 3.75 0.10
N LEU A 375 19.14 3.26 -0.71
CA LEU A 375 18.02 4.03 -1.23
C LEU A 375 16.75 3.67 -0.46
N SER A 376 16.17 4.66 0.22
CA SER A 376 14.86 4.61 0.85
C SER A 376 13.87 5.41 0.01
N VAL A 377 12.62 4.95 -0.10
CA VAL A 377 11.55 5.72 -0.76
C VAL A 377 10.34 5.80 0.17
N VAL A 378 9.79 7.00 0.33
CA VAL A 378 8.51 7.22 0.99
C VAL A 378 7.39 6.89 0.00
N ILE A 379 6.46 6.05 0.43
CA ILE A 379 5.27 5.68 -0.34
C ILE A 379 4.02 5.86 0.51
N PRO A 380 2.92 6.39 -0.02
CA PRO A 380 1.67 6.42 0.74
C PRO A 380 1.06 5.01 0.84
N PHE A 381 0.34 4.75 1.93
CA PHE A 381 -0.22 3.41 2.21
C PHE A 381 -1.10 2.85 1.07
N TRP A 382 -1.83 3.71 0.35
CA TRP A 382 -2.73 3.30 -0.74
C TRP A 382 -2.00 2.86 -2.02
N PHE A 383 -0.67 2.98 -2.11
CA PHE A 383 0.10 2.42 -3.22
C PHE A 383 0.07 0.88 -3.24
N SER A 384 -0.28 0.23 -2.12
CA SER A 384 -0.55 -1.22 -2.06
C SER A 384 -1.81 -1.62 -2.85
N SER A 385 -2.76 -0.70 -3.04
CA SER A 385 -4.00 -0.94 -3.79
C SER A 385 -4.02 -0.25 -5.15
N THR A 386 -3.07 0.65 -5.41
CA THR A 386 -2.91 1.32 -6.70
C THR A 386 -2.24 0.36 -7.68
N ILE A 387 -2.99 -0.10 -8.69
CA ILE A 387 -2.47 -1.05 -9.68
C ILE A 387 -1.86 -0.30 -10.87
N HIS A 388 -0.58 -0.52 -11.11
CA HIS A 388 0.17 -0.03 -12.28
C HIS A 388 0.88 -1.18 -12.97
N ARG A 389 0.80 -1.27 -14.30
CA ARG A 389 1.32 -2.41 -15.08
C ARG A 389 0.95 -3.77 -14.46
N GLN A 390 -0.31 -3.87 -14.01
CA GLN A 390 -0.91 -5.07 -13.43
C GLN A 390 -0.31 -5.53 -12.10
N ARG A 391 0.34 -4.63 -11.37
CA ARG A 391 0.97 -4.88 -10.07
C ARG A 391 0.69 -3.72 -9.12
N PRO A 392 0.62 -3.95 -7.80
CA PRO A 392 0.65 -2.87 -6.83
C PRO A 392 1.87 -1.97 -7.04
N LEU A 393 1.64 -0.66 -7.07
CA LEU A 393 2.70 0.32 -7.23
C LEU A 393 3.71 0.22 -6.08
N ALA A 394 3.23 0.03 -4.85
CA ALA A 394 4.09 -0.15 -3.67
C ALA A 394 5.10 -1.29 -3.87
N PHE A 395 4.64 -2.44 -4.36
CA PHE A 395 5.53 -3.60 -4.56
C PHE A 395 6.55 -3.33 -5.68
N SER A 396 6.15 -2.59 -6.71
CA SER A 396 7.06 -2.16 -7.78
C SER A 396 8.16 -1.22 -7.25
N VAL A 397 7.84 -0.33 -6.31
CA VAL A 397 8.83 0.52 -5.63
C VAL A 397 9.74 -0.33 -4.76
N MET A 398 9.18 -1.21 -3.92
CA MET A 398 9.93 -2.05 -2.99
C MET A 398 10.95 -2.96 -3.70
N ASP A 399 10.62 -3.47 -4.88
CA ASP A 399 11.56 -4.28 -5.69
C ASP A 399 12.78 -3.49 -6.20
N ARG A 400 12.73 -2.15 -6.17
CA ARG A 400 13.78 -1.25 -6.66
C ARG A 400 14.66 -0.68 -5.56
N VAL A 401 14.26 -0.71 -4.30
CA VAL A 401 14.90 0.08 -3.23
C VAL A 401 15.42 -0.81 -2.11
N ASP A 402 16.23 -0.24 -1.22
CA ASP A 402 16.80 -0.98 -0.08
C ASP A 402 15.87 -0.97 1.14
N GLU A 403 14.97 0.01 1.24
CA GLU A 403 13.89 0.08 2.25
C GLU A 403 12.79 1.06 1.80
N VAL A 404 11.63 1.00 2.43
CA VAL A 404 10.54 1.98 2.22
C VAL A 404 10.08 2.58 3.54
N ALA A 405 9.55 3.80 3.47
CA ALA A 405 8.79 4.40 4.56
C ALA A 405 7.33 4.58 4.12
N VAL A 406 6.38 4.07 4.89
CA VAL A 406 4.95 4.20 4.60
C VAL A 406 4.44 5.49 5.20
N MET A 407 4.08 6.43 4.34
CA MET A 407 3.38 7.65 4.75
C MET A 407 1.92 7.32 5.06
N SER A 408 1.54 7.46 6.33
CA SER A 408 0.24 7.03 6.85
C SER A 408 -0.75 8.20 6.99
N TYR A 409 -0.25 9.40 7.27
CA TYR A 409 -1.04 10.55 7.69
C TYR A 409 -1.96 10.21 8.88
N ARG A 410 -1.47 9.38 9.81
CA ARG A 410 -2.21 8.96 11.02
C ARG A 410 -1.38 9.18 12.27
N THR A 411 -2.09 9.40 13.37
CA THR A 411 -1.52 9.60 14.71
C THR A 411 -1.69 8.37 15.62
N ASP A 412 -2.52 7.41 15.21
CA ASP A 412 -2.79 6.17 15.94
C ASP A 412 -1.95 5.02 15.38
N ALA A 413 -1.15 4.37 16.23
CA ALA A 413 -0.20 3.34 15.81
C ALA A 413 -0.89 2.06 15.30
N ASP A 414 -2.04 1.68 15.87
CA ASP A 414 -2.77 0.50 15.45
C ASP A 414 -3.39 0.70 14.07
N GLU A 415 -3.91 1.91 13.80
CA GLU A 415 -4.38 2.31 12.47
C GLU A 415 -3.24 2.28 11.45
N VAL A 416 -2.07 2.85 11.79
CA VAL A 416 -0.88 2.84 10.92
C VAL A 416 -0.48 1.40 10.56
N MET A 417 -0.45 0.48 11.54
CA MET A 417 -0.15 -0.92 11.30
C MET A 417 -1.19 -1.57 10.39
N ALA A 418 -2.48 -1.34 10.65
CA ALA A 418 -3.58 -1.93 9.88
C ALA A 418 -3.57 -1.50 8.41
N ILE A 419 -3.39 -0.21 8.12
CA ILE A 419 -3.38 0.30 6.74
C ILE A 419 -2.10 -0.06 5.97
N SER A 420 -1.04 -0.47 6.69
CA SER A 420 0.26 -0.82 6.11
C SER A 420 0.48 -2.33 5.98
N ASP A 421 -0.48 -3.17 6.37
CA ASP A 421 -0.34 -4.62 6.48
C ASP A 421 0.17 -5.27 5.17
N ASP A 422 -0.37 -4.90 4.01
CA ASP A 422 0.08 -5.42 2.72
C ASP A 422 1.55 -5.08 2.42
N ILE A 423 1.98 -3.86 2.76
CA ILE A 423 3.36 -3.39 2.56
C ILE A 423 4.30 -4.11 3.53
N LEU A 424 3.89 -4.26 4.80
CA LEU A 424 4.66 -4.99 5.82
C LEU A 424 4.88 -6.45 5.41
N ARG A 425 3.83 -7.13 4.94
CA ARG A 425 3.92 -8.54 4.51
C ARG A 425 4.75 -8.70 3.25
N TYR A 426 4.58 -7.81 2.27
CA TYR A 426 5.44 -7.82 1.08
C TYR A 426 6.91 -7.54 1.44
N GLY A 427 7.16 -6.59 2.35
CA GLY A 427 8.51 -6.30 2.86
C GLY A 427 9.14 -7.50 3.54
N ALA A 428 8.37 -8.20 4.38
CA ALA A 428 8.82 -9.44 5.01
C ALA A 428 9.11 -10.55 3.97
N LEU A 429 8.30 -10.67 2.92
CA LEU A 429 8.51 -11.65 1.85
C LEU A 429 9.73 -11.32 0.98
N ALA A 430 9.89 -10.04 0.61
CA ALA A 430 10.96 -9.57 -0.27
C ALA A 430 12.27 -9.24 0.48
N ASN A 431 12.27 -9.35 1.81
CA ASN A 431 13.35 -8.92 2.69
C ASN A 431 13.72 -7.43 2.50
N VAL A 432 12.69 -6.59 2.39
CA VAL A 432 12.80 -5.12 2.27
C VAL A 432 12.27 -4.51 3.58
N PRO A 433 13.11 -3.86 4.39
CA PRO A 433 12.69 -3.16 5.60
C PRO A 433 11.60 -2.12 5.31
N VAL A 434 10.62 -2.04 6.21
CA VAL A 434 9.49 -1.11 6.14
C VAL A 434 9.49 -0.26 7.39
N TRP A 435 9.57 1.06 7.21
CA TRP A 435 9.37 2.06 8.24
C TRP A 435 7.94 2.56 8.19
N LEU A 436 7.33 2.81 9.34
CA LEU A 436 5.96 3.33 9.43
C LEU A 436 6.03 4.79 9.90
N ALA A 437 5.53 5.71 9.08
CA ALA A 437 5.43 7.12 9.46
C ALA A 437 4.29 7.27 10.48
N LEU A 438 4.55 7.98 11.57
CA LEU A 438 3.55 8.37 12.56
C LEU A 438 3.56 9.89 12.66
N GLU A 439 2.40 10.50 12.44
CA GLU A 439 2.25 11.94 12.63
C GLU A 439 2.26 12.25 14.13
N THR A 440 3.21 13.08 14.56
CA THR A 440 3.35 13.46 15.98
C THR A 440 2.74 14.82 16.29
N THR A 441 2.37 15.59 15.27
CA THR A 441 1.62 16.83 15.41
C THR A 441 0.13 16.55 15.29
N SER A 442 -0.70 17.33 15.99
CA SER A 442 -2.15 17.26 15.81
C SER A 442 -2.50 17.57 14.36
N LEU A 443 -2.95 16.56 13.63
CA LEU A 443 -3.62 16.76 12.35
C LEU A 443 -4.95 17.48 12.61
N LEU A 444 -5.33 18.36 11.70
CA LEU A 444 -6.68 18.90 11.74
C LEU A 444 -7.66 17.73 11.59
N LEU A 445 -8.68 17.65 12.46
CA LEU A 445 -9.76 16.67 12.32
C LEU A 445 -10.37 16.82 10.92
N GLU A 446 -10.21 15.79 10.08
CA GLU A 446 -10.86 15.74 8.79
C GLU A 446 -12.21 15.05 8.91
N ARG A 447 -13.27 15.71 8.46
CA ARG A 447 -14.59 15.12 8.29
C ARG A 447 -14.82 14.88 6.81
N HIS A 448 -14.93 13.61 6.43
CA HIS A 448 -15.23 13.17 5.08
C HIS A 448 -16.73 12.95 4.95
N VAL A 449 -17.37 13.67 4.03
CA VAL A 449 -18.75 13.42 3.62
C VAL A 449 -18.71 12.84 2.22
N ILE A 450 -19.07 11.57 2.10
CA ILE A 450 -19.05 10.84 0.83
C ILE A 450 -20.47 10.78 0.28
N LEU A 451 -20.69 11.44 -0.85
CA LEU A 451 -21.95 11.43 -1.59
C LEU A 451 -21.80 10.44 -2.75
N LYS A 452 -22.56 9.35 -2.71
CA LYS A 452 -22.57 8.34 -3.79
C LYS A 452 -23.82 8.51 -4.65
N ARG A 453 -23.68 8.27 -5.95
CA ARG A 453 -24.81 8.25 -6.88
C ARG A 453 -25.76 7.11 -6.52
N GLU A 454 -27.00 7.46 -6.20
CA GLU A 454 -28.09 6.50 -6.05
C GLU A 454 -28.87 6.43 -7.38
N TYR A 455 -28.91 5.25 -7.96
CA TYR A 455 -29.56 5.00 -9.25
C TYR A 455 -31.08 4.83 -9.13
N ARG A 456 -31.56 4.56 -7.91
CA ARG A 456 -32.98 4.47 -7.58
C ARG A 456 -33.48 5.85 -7.19
N THR A 457 -34.15 6.53 -8.11
CA THR A 457 -34.69 7.89 -7.93
C THR A 457 -35.56 8.06 -6.68
N ALA A 458 -36.17 6.98 -6.16
CA ALA A 458 -36.97 6.98 -4.94
C ALA A 458 -36.17 7.07 -3.63
N LEU A 459 -34.84 6.90 -3.67
CA LEU A 459 -33.95 6.86 -2.51
C LEU A 459 -32.87 7.96 -2.56
N ALA A 460 -32.94 8.86 -3.54
CA ALA A 460 -31.99 9.94 -3.68
C ALA A 460 -32.37 11.10 -2.74
N ASP A 461 -31.58 11.32 -1.69
CA ASP A 461 -31.75 12.43 -0.73
C ASP A 461 -31.22 13.78 -1.25
N GLY A 462 -30.76 13.83 -2.51
CA GLY A 462 -30.26 15.03 -3.18
C GLY A 462 -30.29 14.89 -4.70
N VAL A 463 -30.42 16.02 -5.39
CA VAL A 463 -30.43 16.08 -6.86
C VAL A 463 -29.22 16.91 -7.31
N LEU A 464 -28.40 16.31 -8.18
CA LEU A 464 -27.23 16.96 -8.80
C LEU A 464 -27.63 17.90 -9.93
#